data_AF-A0A946QLD4-F1
#
_entry.id   AF-A0A946QLD4-F1
#
_cell.length_a   1.000
_cell.length_b   1.000
_cell.length_c   1.000
_cell.angle_alpha   90.00
_cell.angle_beta   90.00
_cell.angle_gamma   90.00
#
_symmetry.space_group_name_H-M   'P 1'
#
loop_
_entity.id
_entity.type
_entity.pdbx_description
1 polymer ?
#
loop_
_entity_poly.entity_id
_entity_poly.type
_entity_poly.pdbx_seq_one_letter_code
_entity_poly.pdbx_strand_id
1 'polypeptide(L)'
;MSEYRVKNISKLPMLFGQKQGGLARTLILTVLGKLQVGSLTMVEQDETLLFGSKTDPEGPHAEVHVHDLDLYRRILTGGTIAAGETYIEGLWSSPNLTEVTRAFSGNMAMLEAMSDQQNWLLRLA
;
A
#
# COMPACT_ATOMS: atom_id res chain seq x y z
N MET A 1 -41.21 -30.91 22.46
CA MET A 1 -40.94 -30.66 21.03
C MET A 1 -40.05 -29.42 20.99
N SER A 2 -38.76 -29.60 20.68
CA SER A 2 -37.72 -28.57 20.84
C SER A 2 -37.74 -27.60 19.66
N GLU A 3 -38.00 -26.33 19.94
CA GLU A 3 -37.89 -25.25 18.95
C GLU A 3 -36.41 -24.87 18.78
N TYR A 4 -35.82 -25.33 17.67
CA TYR A 4 -34.49 -24.91 17.23
C TYR A 4 -34.59 -23.60 16.46
N ARG A 5 -34.00 -22.54 17.03
CA ARG A 5 -33.50 -21.34 16.33
C ARG A 5 -32.57 -21.78 15.18
N VAL A 6 -32.63 -21.15 14.01
CA VAL A 6 -31.47 -20.52 13.30
C VAL A 6 -31.98 -19.67 12.11
N LYS A 7 -31.75 -18.36 12.24
CA LYS A 7 -31.23 -17.38 11.26
C LYS A 7 -31.30 -17.77 9.77
N ASN A 8 -32.12 -17.04 9.01
CA ASN A 8 -31.97 -16.96 7.55
C ASN A 8 -31.30 -15.63 7.19
N ILE A 9 -29.96 -15.63 7.17
CA ILE A 9 -29.15 -14.54 6.64
C ILE A 9 -28.98 -14.87 5.16
N SER A 10 -29.69 -14.15 4.30
CA SER A 10 -29.49 -14.23 2.86
C SER A 10 -28.05 -13.82 2.54
N LYS A 11 -27.20 -14.81 2.27
CA LYS A 11 -25.88 -14.59 1.67
C LYS A 11 -26.09 -14.12 0.24
N LEU A 12 -25.81 -12.85 -0.02
CA LEU A 12 -25.60 -12.35 -1.39
C LEU A 12 -24.30 -12.96 -1.93
N PRO A 13 -24.29 -13.53 -3.13
CA PRO A 13 -23.04 -13.92 -3.78
C PRO A 13 -22.42 -12.64 -4.32
N MET A 14 -21.45 -12.07 -3.60
CA MET A 14 -20.54 -11.11 -4.24
C MET A 14 -19.60 -11.89 -5.15
N LEU A 15 -20.04 -11.98 -6.40
CA LEU A 15 -19.29 -12.43 -7.57
C LEU A 15 -17.97 -11.67 -7.65
N PHE A 16 -16.87 -12.43 -7.69
CA PHE A 16 -15.54 -12.03 -8.16
C PHE A 16 -15.04 -10.65 -7.70
N GLY A 17 -14.32 -10.60 -6.59
CA GLY A 17 -13.41 -9.49 -6.30
C GLY A 17 -12.36 -9.39 -7.40
N GLN A 18 -12.60 -8.53 -8.39
CA GLN A 18 -11.58 -8.08 -9.32
C GLN A 18 -10.44 -7.48 -8.48
N LYS A 19 -9.21 -8.00 -8.62
CA LYS A 19 -8.02 -7.35 -8.05
C LYS A 19 -7.78 -6.05 -8.82
N GLN A 20 -8.46 -4.98 -8.41
CA GLN A 20 -8.51 -3.67 -9.07
C GLN A 20 -7.22 -2.88 -8.80
N GLY A 21 -6.07 -3.27 -9.36
CA GLY A 21 -4.85 -2.47 -9.18
C GLY A 21 -3.84 -2.50 -10.31
N GLY A 22 -4.04 -3.37 -11.29
CA GLY A 22 -3.16 -3.47 -12.45
C GLY A 22 -1.69 -3.73 -12.11
N LEU A 23 -0.84 -3.62 -13.13
CA LEU A 23 0.60 -3.87 -13.01
C LEU A 23 1.29 -2.87 -12.07
N ALA A 24 0.82 -1.61 -12.04
CA ALA A 24 1.43 -0.57 -11.22
C ALA A 24 1.29 -0.87 -9.73
N ARG A 25 0.10 -1.27 -9.26
CA ARG A 25 -0.09 -1.72 -7.88
C ARG A 25 0.83 -2.89 -7.57
N THR A 26 0.83 -3.93 -8.41
CA THR A 26 1.67 -5.12 -8.18
C THR A 26 3.16 -4.77 -8.00
N LEU A 27 3.70 -3.87 -8.82
CA LEU A 27 5.08 -3.42 -8.70
C LEU A 27 5.32 -2.67 -7.39
N ILE A 28 4.46 -1.71 -7.04
CA ILE A 28 4.57 -0.95 -5.79
C ILE A 28 4.49 -1.89 -4.58
N LEU A 29 3.55 -2.82 -4.54
CA LEU A 29 3.44 -3.79 -3.43
C LEU A 29 4.66 -4.71 -3.34
N THR A 30 5.26 -5.06 -4.48
CA THR A 30 6.49 -5.86 -4.52
C THR A 30 7.67 -5.08 -3.93
N VAL A 31 7.77 -3.78 -4.20
CA VAL A 31 8.77 -2.89 -3.58
C VAL A 31 8.54 -2.81 -2.08
N LEU A 32 7.31 -2.50 -1.65
CA LEU A 32 6.95 -2.39 -0.23
C LEU A 32 7.16 -3.71 0.53
N GLY A 33 7.04 -4.86 -0.13
CA GLY A 33 7.38 -6.17 0.41
C GLY A 33 8.83 -6.33 0.86
N LYS A 34 9.73 -5.43 0.44
CA LYS A 34 11.14 -5.41 0.83
C LYS A 34 11.44 -4.47 2.01
N LEU A 35 10.41 -3.91 2.68
CA LEU A 35 10.58 -3.06 3.85
C LEU A 35 11.28 -3.84 4.98
N GLN A 36 12.45 -3.37 5.41
CA GLN A 36 13.27 -4.01 6.45
C GLN A 36 13.20 -3.26 7.79
N VAL A 37 13.16 -1.93 7.75
CA VAL A 37 13.14 -1.10 8.97
C VAL A 37 11.69 -0.70 9.28
N GLY A 38 11.20 -1.14 10.44
CA GLY A 38 9.86 -0.83 10.93
C GLY A 38 8.74 -1.59 10.21
N SER A 39 7.54 -1.01 10.20
CA SER A 39 6.37 -1.57 9.53
C SER A 39 5.55 -0.52 8.79
N LEU A 40 4.89 -0.93 7.71
CA LEU A 40 3.89 -0.13 7.01
C LEU A 40 2.57 -0.90 6.96
N THR A 41 1.52 -0.32 7.54
CA THR A 41 0.14 -0.80 7.39
C THR A 41 -0.52 0.02 6.28
N MET A 42 -0.98 -0.64 5.22
CA MET A 42 -1.69 0.01 4.13
C MET A 42 -3.14 -0.47 4.11
N VAL A 43 -4.08 0.47 4.16
CA VAL A 43 -5.51 0.21 4.04
C VAL A 43 -5.96 0.65 2.67
N GLU A 44 -6.54 -0.25 1.87
CA GLU A 44 -7.08 0.05 0.54
C GLU A 44 -8.34 -0.79 0.30
N GLN A 45 -9.43 -0.18 -0.20
CA GLN A 45 -10.64 -0.91 -0.65
C GLN A 45 -11.12 -2.06 0.27
N ASP A 46 -11.13 -1.86 1.59
CA ASP A 46 -11.47 -2.85 2.64
C ASP A 46 -10.41 -3.94 2.94
N GLU A 47 -9.27 -3.94 2.26
CA GLU A 47 -8.11 -4.76 2.59
C GLU A 47 -7.12 -3.99 3.47
N THR A 48 -6.50 -4.70 4.42
CA THR A 48 -5.35 -4.20 5.18
C THR A 48 -4.14 -5.06 4.86
N LEU A 49 -3.13 -4.43 4.28
CA LEU A 49 -1.85 -5.04 3.94
C LEU A 49 -0.79 -4.59 4.95
N LEU A 50 0.03 -5.53 5.42
CA LEU A 50 1.12 -5.24 6.35
C LEU A 50 2.45 -5.59 5.69
N PHE A 51 3.38 -4.64 5.74
CA PHE A 51 4.76 -4.80 5.29
C PHE A 51 5.73 -4.60 6.45
N GLY A 52 6.87 -5.29 6.41
CA GLY A 52 7.89 -5.25 7.46
C GLY A 52 7.45 -5.95 8.76
N SER A 53 7.96 -5.48 9.90
CA SER A 53 7.74 -6.08 11.21
C SER A 53 7.40 -5.05 12.29
N LYS A 54 6.46 -5.41 13.17
CA LYS A 54 6.09 -4.63 14.37
C LYS A 54 6.86 -5.07 15.63
N THR A 55 7.95 -5.81 15.46
CA THR A 55 8.71 -6.41 16.58
C THR A 55 9.60 -5.42 17.32
N ASP A 56 10.06 -4.36 16.64
CA ASP A 56 10.87 -3.29 17.24
C ASP A 56 9.97 -2.11 17.62
N PRO A 57 9.69 -1.88 18.91
CA PRO A 57 8.80 -0.80 19.36
C PRO A 57 9.36 0.61 19.14
N GLU A 58 10.68 0.76 18.96
CA GLU A 58 11.32 2.06 18.69
C GLU A 58 11.39 2.37 17.18
N GLY A 59 11.16 1.34 16.37
CA GLY A 59 11.11 1.42 14.92
C GLY A 59 9.89 2.19 14.42
N PRO A 60 9.93 2.68 13.16
CA PRO A 60 8.82 3.42 12.60
C PRO A 60 7.62 2.50 12.32
N HIS A 61 6.43 2.89 12.76
CA HIS A 61 5.20 2.14 12.52
C HIS A 61 4.21 3.02 11.75
N ALA A 62 4.38 3.00 10.44
CA ALA A 62 3.61 3.81 9.52
C ALA A 62 2.25 3.18 9.19
N GLU A 63 1.27 4.03 8.93
CA GLU A 63 -0.04 3.67 8.41
C GLU A 63 -0.41 4.60 7.26
N VAL A 64 -0.92 4.04 6.16
CA VAL A 64 -1.37 4.79 4.99
C VAL A 64 -2.74 4.28 4.54
N HIS A 65 -3.63 5.19 4.18
CA HIS A 65 -4.97 4.90 3.67
C HIS A 65 -5.03 5.33 2.22
N VAL A 66 -5.27 4.38 1.32
CA VAL A 66 -5.43 4.63 -0.11
C VAL A 66 -6.89 4.92 -0.41
N HIS A 67 -7.14 6.12 -0.94
CA HIS A 67 -8.47 6.59 -1.32
C HIS A 67 -8.73 6.42 -2.82
N ASP A 68 -7.66 6.53 -3.64
CA ASP A 68 -7.73 6.38 -5.10
C ASP A 68 -6.54 5.58 -5.63
N LEU A 69 -6.84 4.56 -6.43
CA LEU A 69 -5.87 3.62 -7.00
C LEU A 69 -4.99 4.22 -8.11
N ASP A 70 -5.35 5.38 -8.68
CA ASP A 70 -4.46 6.09 -9.63
C ASP A 70 -3.12 6.47 -8.96
N LEU A 71 -3.03 6.48 -7.62
CA LEU A 71 -1.78 6.70 -6.90
C LEU A 71 -0.67 5.76 -7.40
N TYR A 72 -0.99 4.48 -7.65
CA TYR A 72 0.03 3.49 -7.96
C TYR A 72 0.69 3.80 -9.30
N ARG A 73 -0.12 4.19 -10.29
CA ARG A 73 0.37 4.59 -11.60
C ARG A 73 1.22 5.86 -11.48
N ARG A 74 0.74 6.86 -10.74
CA ARG A 74 1.44 8.14 -10.57
C ARG A 74 2.77 8.00 -9.85
N ILE A 75 2.83 7.24 -8.76
CA ILE A 75 4.07 6.97 -8.03
C ILE A 75 5.03 6.16 -8.91
N LEU A 76 4.53 5.18 -9.66
CA LEU A 76 5.37 4.39 -10.55
C LEU A 76 5.97 5.21 -11.72
N THR A 77 5.28 6.24 -12.22
CA THR A 77 5.80 7.07 -13.33
C THR A 77 6.51 8.34 -12.89
N GLY A 78 6.11 8.92 -11.74
CA GLY A 78 6.61 10.20 -11.24
C GLY A 78 7.53 10.09 -10.02
N GLY A 79 7.81 8.87 -9.56
CA GLY A 79 8.76 8.60 -8.49
C GLY A 79 8.32 9.16 -7.13
N THR A 80 9.31 9.53 -6.30
CA THR A 80 9.09 9.99 -4.92
C THR A 80 8.40 11.36 -4.85
N ILE A 81 8.58 12.23 -5.85
CA ILE A 81 7.90 13.53 -5.92
C ILE A 81 6.39 13.31 -6.06
N ALA A 82 5.98 12.40 -6.95
CA ALA A 82 4.57 12.05 -7.13
C ALA A 82 3.93 11.47 -5.86
N ALA A 83 4.69 10.81 -4.98
CA ALA A 83 4.17 10.36 -3.69
C ALA A 83 3.71 11.53 -2.81
N GLY A 84 4.44 12.66 -2.81
CA GLY A 84 4.05 13.87 -2.08
C GLY A 84 2.88 14.62 -2.74
N GLU A 85 2.88 14.74 -4.07
CA GLU A 85 1.77 15.36 -4.81
C GLU A 85 0.46 14.61 -4.59
N THR A 86 0.48 13.29 -4.68
CA THR A 86 -0.70 12.43 -4.47
C THR A 86 -1.23 12.46 -3.04
N TYR A 87 -0.37 12.76 -2.05
CA TYR A 87 -0.81 13.05 -0.68
C TYR A 87 -1.56 14.38 -0.59
N ILE A 88 -1.01 15.45 -1.19
CA ILE A 88 -1.62 16.79 -1.20
C ILE A 88 -2.98 16.75 -1.92
N GLU A 89 -3.07 15.97 -3.00
CA GLU A 89 -4.29 15.78 -3.78
C GLU A 89 -5.30 14.82 -3.12
N GLY A 90 -4.95 14.17 -2.01
CA GLY A 90 -5.86 13.32 -1.25
C GLY A 90 -6.08 11.92 -1.83
N LEU A 91 -5.23 11.45 -2.75
CA LEU A 91 -5.30 10.07 -3.28
C LEU A 91 -4.90 9.05 -2.20
N TRP A 92 -4.10 9.47 -1.23
CA TRP A 92 -3.84 8.72 -0.01
C TRP A 92 -3.64 9.67 1.18
N SER A 93 -3.85 9.16 2.38
CA SER A 93 -3.61 9.90 3.63
C SER A 93 -2.89 9.02 4.64
N SER A 94 -2.48 9.63 5.76
CA SER A 94 -1.89 8.94 6.89
C SER A 94 -2.33 9.61 8.19
N PRO A 95 -2.60 8.85 9.26
CA PRO A 95 -2.79 9.43 10.59
C PRO A 95 -1.51 10.06 11.14
N ASN A 96 -0.33 9.66 10.64
CA ASN A 96 0.96 10.20 11.03
C ASN A 96 1.97 10.14 9.88
N LEU A 97 2.02 11.22 9.10
CA LEU A 97 2.94 11.33 7.95
C LEU A 97 4.43 11.30 8.36
N THR A 98 4.74 11.68 9.60
CA THR A 98 6.10 11.60 10.13
C THR A 98 6.58 10.15 10.19
N GLU A 99 5.73 9.22 10.63
CA GLU A 99 6.07 7.79 10.67
C GLU A 99 6.26 7.20 9.28
N VAL A 100 5.46 7.61 8.30
CA VAL A 100 5.64 7.24 6.89
C VAL A 100 7.02 7.70 6.39
N THR A 101 7.37 8.96 6.66
CA THR A 101 8.64 9.53 6.24
C THR A 101 9.82 8.86 6.93
N ARG A 102 9.71 8.54 8.23
CA ARG A 102 10.72 7.79 8.99
C ARG A 102 10.91 6.38 8.43
N ALA A 103 9.82 5.66 8.15
CA ALA A 103 9.87 4.33 7.55
C ALA A 103 10.58 4.38 6.19
N PHE A 104 10.24 5.32 5.32
CA PHE A 104 10.89 5.47 4.02
C PHE A 104 12.35 5.90 4.11
N SER A 105 12.70 6.79 5.04
CA SER A 105 14.08 7.20 5.29
C SER A 105 14.94 6.05 5.82
N GLY A 106 14.36 5.16 6.64
CA GLY A 106 15.01 3.93 7.11
C GLY A 106 15.16 2.85 6.02
N ASN A 107 14.48 3.00 4.88
CA ASN A 107 14.45 2.03 3.79
C ASN A 107 14.84 2.67 2.43
N MET A 108 15.78 3.62 2.40
CA MET A 108 16.18 4.32 1.17
C MET A 108 16.63 3.37 0.05
N ALA A 109 17.37 2.30 0.36
CA ALA A 109 17.80 1.32 -0.64
C ALA A 109 16.61 0.59 -1.33
N MET A 110 15.50 0.40 -0.61
CA MET A 110 14.27 -0.14 -1.19
C MET A 110 13.66 0.82 -2.22
N LEU A 111 13.67 2.13 -1.92
CA LEU A 111 13.16 3.17 -2.81
C LEU A 111 14.06 3.37 -4.04
N GLU A 112 15.38 3.31 -3.85
CA GLU A 112 16.36 3.39 -4.94
C GLU A 112 16.22 2.22 -5.92
N ALA A 113 15.99 1.01 -5.42
CA ALA A 113 15.73 -0.15 -6.27
C ALA A 113 14.46 0.01 -7.12
N MET A 114 13.46 0.77 -6.65
CA MET A 114 12.29 1.14 -7.44
C MET A 114 12.63 2.15 -8.53
N SER A 115 13.44 3.17 -8.22
CA SER A 115 13.87 4.17 -9.22
C SER A 115 14.80 3.60 -10.28
N ASP A 116 15.70 2.68 -9.91
CA ASP A 116 16.53 1.96 -10.87
C ASP A 116 15.65 1.13 -11.79
N GLN A 117 14.58 0.53 -11.23
CA GLN A 117 13.59 -0.18 -12.03
C GLN A 117 12.83 0.71 -13.04
N GLN A 118 12.57 1.96 -12.70
CA GLN A 118 11.96 2.92 -13.62
C GLN A 118 12.94 3.34 -14.72
N ASN A 119 14.20 3.57 -14.36
CA ASN A 119 15.23 4.03 -15.29
C ASN A 119 15.62 3.00 -16.36
N TRP A 120 15.64 1.69 -16.06
CA TRP A 120 15.93 0.69 -17.11
C TRP A 120 14.78 0.54 -18.10
N LEU A 121 13.52 0.65 -17.65
CA LEU A 121 12.35 0.58 -18.53
C LEU A 121 12.31 1.77 -19.49
N LEU A 122 12.57 2.97 -19.00
CA LEU A 122 12.62 4.20 -19.81
C LEU A 122 13.79 4.21 -20.80
N ARG A 123 14.85 3.42 -20.55
CA ARG A 123 15.99 3.27 -21.47
C ARG A 123 15.77 2.22 -22.56
N LEU A 124 14.76 1.36 -22.44
CA LEU A 124 14.43 0.32 -23.42
C LEU A 124 13.22 0.66 -24.30
N ALA A 125 12.52 1.76 -24.02
CA ALA A 125 11.46 2.33 -24.84
C ALA A 125 12.03 3.39 -25.79
#